data_AF-G5JES2-F1
#
_entry.id   AF-G5JES2-F1
#
_cell.length_a   1.000
_cell.length_b   1.000
_cell.length_c   1.000
_cell.angle_alpha   90.00
_cell.angle_beta   90.00
_cell.angle_gamma   90.00
#
_symmetry.space_group_name_H-M   'P 1'
#
loop_
_entity.id
_entity.type
_entity.pdbx_description
1 polymer ?
#
loop_
_entity_poly.entity_id
_entity_poly.type
_entity_poly.pdbx_seq_one_letter_code
_entity_poly.pdbx_strand_id
1 'polypeptide(L)'
;MGCVQGPTETLQARLGVLALYYAPKLCSSLNELLGVSNINIELNKAVDFCKAQINTQNLSKEDKQALRQTYQQKLGDLVSWAFMLACLQQLNRNESTDEQKRVEKWTEEHFKAKLSNILQECPLKSTLLSGNQVESLIGKYTETIGDVEQTLPGENTELDEYLLKY
;
A
#
# COMPACT_ATOMS: atom_id res chain seq x y z
N MET A 1 4.12 19.90 -16.57
CA MET A 1 2.73 19.46 -16.71
C MET A 1 2.35 18.79 -15.39
N GLY A 2 1.63 19.49 -14.51
CA GLY A 2 1.30 18.96 -13.19
C GLY A 2 0.05 18.09 -13.29
N CYS A 3 0.16 16.79 -13.07
CA CYS A 3 -1.02 15.98 -12.78
C CYS A 3 -1.70 16.58 -11.55
N VAL A 4 -2.97 16.95 -11.70
CA VAL A 4 -3.84 17.23 -10.56
C VAL A 4 -3.97 15.90 -9.82
N GLN A 5 -3.22 15.74 -8.73
CA GLN A 5 -3.38 14.60 -7.83
C GLN A 5 -4.82 14.60 -7.34
N GLY A 6 -5.48 13.46 -7.37
CA GLY A 6 -6.82 13.33 -6.81
C GLY A 6 -6.83 13.64 -5.31
N PRO A 7 -8.02 13.80 -4.73
CA PRO A 7 -8.17 14.13 -3.31
C PRO A 7 -7.57 13.04 -2.40
N THR A 8 -7.63 11.78 -2.83
CA THR A 8 -7.08 10.63 -2.10
C THR A 8 -5.56 10.65 -2.08
N GLU A 9 -4.93 10.89 -3.23
CA GLU A 9 -3.48 10.95 -3.38
C GLU A 9 -2.90 12.12 -2.58
N THR A 10 -3.59 13.27 -2.60
CA THR A 10 -3.21 14.44 -1.81
C THR A 10 -3.26 14.15 -0.31
N LEU A 11 -4.34 13.47 0.15
CA LEU A 11 -4.47 13.07 1.55
C LEU A 11 -3.38 12.08 1.94
N GLN A 12 -3.15 11.03 1.16
CA GLN A 12 -2.12 10.02 1.43
C GLN A 12 -0.74 10.65 1.48
N ALA A 13 -0.40 11.53 0.53
CA ALA A 13 0.86 12.26 0.54
C ALA A 13 1.01 13.07 1.84
N ARG A 14 -0.05 13.76 2.28
CA ARG A 14 -0.03 14.51 3.53
C ARG A 14 0.12 13.61 4.75
N LEU A 15 -0.60 12.50 4.82
CA LEU A 15 -0.50 11.50 5.88
C LEU A 15 0.91 10.90 5.95
N GLY A 16 1.54 10.66 4.80
CA GLY A 16 2.91 10.17 4.70
C GLY A 16 3.93 11.14 5.31
N VAL A 17 3.81 12.42 4.99
CA VAL A 17 4.62 13.48 5.60
C VAL A 17 4.38 13.54 7.11
N LEU A 18 3.12 13.48 7.56
CA LEU A 18 2.78 13.49 8.97
C LEU A 18 3.34 12.28 9.72
N ALA A 19 3.23 11.09 9.17
CA ALA A 19 3.78 9.88 9.78
C ALA A 19 5.31 9.96 9.91
N LEU A 20 6.00 10.41 8.87
CA LEU A 20 7.47 10.43 8.88
C LEU A 20 8.04 11.46 9.87
N TYR A 21 7.47 12.66 9.94
CA TYR A 21 8.03 13.75 10.77
C TYR A 21 7.31 13.98 12.09
N TYR A 22 6.03 13.63 12.17
CA TYR A 22 5.13 13.94 13.28
C TYR A 22 4.40 12.70 13.81
N ALA A 23 5.00 11.52 13.66
CA ALA A 23 4.47 10.23 14.12
C ALA A 23 3.87 10.27 15.55
N PRO A 24 4.54 10.84 16.57
CA PRO A 24 3.98 10.89 17.92
C PRO A 24 2.63 11.61 17.99
N LYS A 25 2.49 12.73 17.27
CA LYS A 25 1.26 13.51 17.20
C LYS A 25 0.15 12.77 16.45
N LEU A 26 0.52 12.09 15.36
CA LEU A 26 -0.42 11.26 14.60
C LEU A 26 -0.95 10.11 15.45
N CYS A 27 -0.05 9.36 16.10
CA CYS A 27 -0.39 8.23 16.96
C CYS A 27 -1.22 8.67 18.18
N SER A 28 -0.90 9.83 18.79
CA SER A 28 -1.72 10.37 19.89
C SER A 28 -3.14 10.69 19.44
N SER A 29 -3.31 11.33 18.28
CA SER A 29 -4.64 11.65 17.74
C SER A 29 -5.43 10.39 17.36
N LEU A 30 -4.78 9.38 16.77
CA LEU A 30 -5.43 8.09 16.49
C LEU A 30 -5.89 7.38 17.77
N ASN A 31 -5.05 7.41 18.81
CA ASN A 31 -5.40 6.81 20.09
C ASN A 31 -6.54 7.56 20.79
N GLU A 32 -6.54 8.88 20.75
CA GLU A 32 -7.58 9.72 21.35
C GLU A 32 -8.94 9.56 20.64
N LEU A 33 -8.94 9.51 19.31
CA LEU A 33 -10.16 9.42 18.52
C LEU A 33 -10.76 8.01 18.47
N LEU A 34 -9.91 6.99 18.33
CA LEU A 34 -10.33 5.63 17.99
C LEU A 34 -10.00 4.60 19.07
N GLY A 35 -9.15 4.94 20.05
CA GLY A 35 -8.84 4.07 21.19
C GLY A 35 -8.00 2.83 20.87
N VAL A 36 -7.30 2.80 19.74
CA VAL A 36 -6.62 1.60 19.23
C VAL A 36 -5.11 1.65 19.47
N SER A 37 -4.63 0.96 20.52
CA SER A 37 -3.23 0.94 20.91
C SER A 37 -2.33 0.10 20.00
N ASN A 38 -2.80 -1.07 19.54
CA ASN A 38 -1.98 -2.01 18.77
C ASN A 38 -1.57 -1.47 17.40
N ILE A 39 -2.48 -0.77 16.71
CA ILE A 39 -2.21 -0.16 15.40
C ILE A 39 -1.10 0.88 15.52
N ASN A 40 -1.10 1.68 16.59
CA ASN A 40 -0.08 2.70 16.83
C ASN A 40 1.31 2.10 17.06
N ILE A 41 1.39 0.93 17.72
CA ILE A 41 2.66 0.23 17.91
C ILE A 41 3.26 -0.18 16.56
N GLU A 42 2.45 -0.80 15.70
CA GLU A 42 2.91 -1.23 14.37
C GLU A 42 3.25 -0.06 13.45
N LEU A 43 2.49 1.03 13.53
CA LEU A 43 2.76 2.24 12.76
C LEU A 43 4.09 2.90 13.18
N ASN A 44 4.36 2.99 14.49
CA ASN A 44 5.63 3.50 14.98
C ASN A 44 6.81 2.61 14.55
N LYS A 45 6.67 1.28 14.62
CA LYS A 45 7.70 0.35 14.09
C LYS A 45 8.02 0.62 12.62
N ALA A 46 7.00 0.81 11.78
CA ALA A 46 7.19 1.14 10.37
C ALA A 46 7.90 2.48 10.17
N VAL A 47 7.51 3.51 10.92
CA VAL A 47 8.12 4.84 10.85
C VAL A 47 9.59 4.80 11.27
N ASP A 48 9.89 4.12 12.37
CA ASP A 48 11.25 3.99 12.89
C ASP A 48 12.14 3.21 11.93
N PHE A 49 11.62 2.14 11.33
CA PHE A 49 12.31 1.42 10.25
C PHE A 49 12.64 2.35 9.07
N CYS A 50 11.67 3.10 8.55
CA CYS A 50 11.88 4.03 7.44
C CYS A 50 12.93 5.11 7.78
N LYS A 51 12.85 5.69 8.99
CA LYS A 51 13.84 6.68 9.47
C LYS A 51 15.24 6.09 9.56
N ALA A 52 15.36 4.87 10.09
CA ALA A 52 16.63 4.18 10.17
C ALA A 52 17.21 4.00 8.77
N GLN A 53 16.45 3.46 7.81
CA GLN A 53 16.91 3.26 6.43
C GLN A 53 17.37 4.55 5.74
N ILE A 54 16.64 5.66 5.91
CA ILE A 54 17.04 6.96 5.35
C ILE A 54 18.37 7.45 5.93
N ASN A 55 18.62 7.19 7.21
CA ASN A 55 19.78 7.72 7.93
C ASN A 55 21.02 6.81 7.83
N THR A 56 20.85 5.48 7.79
CA THR A 56 21.95 4.51 7.83
C THR A 56 22.57 4.25 6.46
N GLN A 57 21.86 4.51 5.37
CA GLN A 57 22.40 4.26 4.04
C GLN A 57 23.35 5.38 3.60
N ASN A 58 24.55 5.01 3.16
CA ASN A 58 25.55 5.90 2.55
C ASN A 58 25.12 6.28 1.12
N LEU A 59 24.00 6.98 1.03
CA LEU A 59 23.40 7.45 -0.21
C LEU A 59 23.77 8.90 -0.51
N SER A 60 23.73 9.25 -1.79
CA SER A 60 23.79 10.64 -2.24
C SER A 60 22.61 11.45 -1.68
N LYS A 61 22.70 12.78 -1.73
CA LYS A 61 21.59 13.65 -1.27
C LYS A 61 20.31 13.42 -2.10
N GLU A 62 20.47 13.21 -3.41
CA GLU A 62 19.37 12.97 -4.35
C GLU A 62 18.69 11.63 -4.05
N ASP A 63 19.47 10.56 -3.85
CA ASP A 63 18.93 9.24 -3.51
C ASP A 63 18.21 9.25 -2.16
N LYS A 64 18.74 9.97 -1.16
CA LYS A 64 18.06 10.16 0.14
C LYS A 64 16.73 10.87 -0.01
N GLN A 65 16.64 11.84 -0.93
CA GLN A 65 15.39 12.55 -1.20
C GLN A 65 14.38 11.64 -1.91
N ALA A 66 14.81 10.88 -2.92
CA ALA A 66 13.96 9.91 -3.61
C ALA A 66 13.44 8.85 -2.63
N LEU A 67 14.34 8.25 -1.83
CA LEU A 67 13.99 7.26 -0.80
C LEU A 67 12.96 7.80 0.20
N ARG A 68 13.14 9.05 0.63
CA ARG A 68 12.21 9.73 1.52
C ARG A 68 10.83 9.92 0.89
N GLN A 69 10.76 10.29 -0.39
CA GLN A 69 9.49 10.42 -1.11
C GLN A 69 8.78 9.06 -1.23
N THR A 70 9.52 8.01 -1.57
CA THR A 70 8.99 6.64 -1.62
C THR A 70 8.43 6.21 -0.26
N TYR A 71 9.16 6.42 0.82
CA TYR A 71 8.68 6.10 2.16
C TYR A 71 7.50 6.96 2.61
N GLN A 72 7.45 8.24 2.24
CA GLN A 72 6.28 9.07 2.50
C GLN A 72 5.03 8.50 1.82
N GLN A 73 5.12 8.13 0.54
CA GLN A 73 3.99 7.55 -0.18
C GLN A 73 3.52 6.24 0.48
N LYS A 74 4.46 5.34 0.81
CA LYS A 74 4.14 4.06 1.46
C LYS A 74 3.54 4.25 2.85
N LEU A 75 4.10 5.14 3.66
CA LEU A 75 3.58 5.45 4.99
C LEU A 75 2.20 6.11 4.90
N GLY A 76 1.97 6.95 3.90
CA GLY A 76 0.65 7.56 3.66
C GLY A 76 -0.43 6.51 3.43
N ASP A 77 -0.16 5.54 2.55
CA ASP A 77 -1.05 4.41 2.31
C ASP A 77 -1.25 3.56 3.57
N LEU A 78 -0.17 3.23 4.28
CA LEU A 78 -0.24 2.48 5.55
C LEU A 78 -1.13 3.18 6.59
N VAL A 79 -0.98 4.50 6.75
CA VAL A 79 -1.79 5.30 7.69
C VAL A 79 -3.26 5.31 7.28
N SER A 80 -3.57 5.35 5.99
CA SER A 80 -4.96 5.26 5.51
C SER A 80 -5.60 3.92 5.89
N TRP A 81 -4.89 2.81 5.70
CA TRP A 81 -5.36 1.48 6.12
C TRP A 81 -5.46 1.35 7.64
N ALA A 82 -4.50 1.90 8.38
CA ALA A 82 -4.53 1.97 9.83
C ALA A 82 -5.79 2.71 10.34
N PHE A 83 -6.13 3.83 9.70
CA PHE A 83 -7.31 4.62 10.05
C PHE A 83 -8.61 3.83 9.78
N MET A 84 -8.73 3.21 8.60
CA MET A 84 -9.90 2.38 8.28
C MET A 84 -10.06 1.22 9.26
N LEU A 85 -8.97 0.50 9.56
CA LEU A 85 -9.00 -0.60 10.52
C LEU A 85 -9.41 -0.12 11.92
N ALA A 86 -8.86 1.00 12.36
CA ALA A 86 -9.19 1.57 13.66
C ALA A 86 -10.67 1.98 13.77
N CYS A 87 -11.24 2.58 12.72
CA CYS A 87 -12.66 2.89 12.63
C CYS A 87 -13.53 1.62 12.70
N LEU A 88 -13.17 0.57 11.96
CA LEU A 88 -13.91 -0.70 11.97
C LEU A 88 -13.85 -1.38 13.34
N GLN A 89 -12.69 -1.42 13.97
CA GLN A 89 -12.52 -1.96 15.32
C GLN A 89 -13.34 -1.19 16.36
N GLN A 90 -13.44 0.14 16.22
CA GLN A 90 -14.27 0.96 17.09
C GLN A 90 -15.77 0.70 16.87
N LEU A 91 -16.21 0.60 15.61
CA LEU A 91 -17.60 0.31 15.25
C LEU A 91 -18.03 -1.07 15.74
N ASN A 92 -17.15 -2.07 15.64
CA ASN A 92 -17.45 -3.47 15.98
C ASN A 92 -17.30 -3.80 17.48
N ARG A 93 -16.94 -2.81 18.31
CA ARG A 93 -16.58 -3.02 19.73
C ARG A 93 -17.73 -3.48 20.60
N ASN A 94 -18.97 -3.08 20.30
CA ASN A 94 -20.14 -3.36 21.13
C ASN A 94 -20.95 -4.55 20.58
N GLU A 95 -21.28 -4.51 19.30
CA GLU A 95 -22.05 -5.56 18.62
C GLU A 95 -21.66 -5.57 17.15
N SER A 96 -21.27 -6.73 16.62
CA SER A 96 -20.78 -6.86 15.26
C SER A 96 -21.47 -8.00 14.53
N THR A 97 -22.00 -7.69 13.35
CA THR A 97 -22.53 -8.68 12.41
C THR A 97 -21.39 -9.50 11.80
N ASP A 98 -21.70 -10.68 11.27
CA ASP A 98 -20.69 -11.51 10.58
C ASP A 98 -20.08 -10.80 9.37
N GLU A 99 -20.86 -9.96 8.68
CA GLU A 99 -20.37 -9.14 7.57
C GLU A 99 -19.34 -8.11 8.05
N GLN A 100 -19.64 -7.40 9.15
CA GLN A 100 -18.72 -6.42 9.73
C GLN A 100 -17.41 -7.05 10.18
N LYS A 101 -17.45 -8.26 10.77
CA LYS A 101 -16.25 -9.02 11.14
C LYS A 101 -15.42 -9.43 9.93
N ARG A 102 -16.06 -9.81 8.81
CA ARG A 102 -15.36 -10.12 7.55
C ARG A 102 -14.66 -8.89 6.99
N VAL A 103 -15.32 -7.74 6.99
CA VAL A 103 -14.74 -6.47 6.50
C VAL A 103 -13.57 -6.02 7.37
N GLU A 104 -13.70 -6.14 8.70
CA GLU A 104 -12.61 -5.84 9.63
C GLU A 104 -11.41 -6.75 9.37
N LYS A 105 -11.63 -8.08 9.28
CA LYS A 105 -10.55 -9.03 9.00
C LYS A 105 -9.86 -8.77 7.66
N TRP A 106 -10.64 -8.50 6.60
CA TRP A 106 -10.11 -8.16 5.29
C TRP A 106 -9.23 -6.89 5.38
N THR A 107 -9.70 -5.86 6.09
CA THR A 107 -8.96 -4.60 6.27
C THR A 107 -7.68 -4.83 7.10
N GLU A 108 -7.74 -5.70 8.10
CA GLU A 108 -6.58 -6.10 8.91
C GLU A 108 -5.52 -6.81 8.05
N GLU A 109 -5.93 -7.71 7.16
CA GLU A 109 -5.04 -8.40 6.22
C GLU A 109 -4.36 -7.42 5.25
N HIS A 110 -5.10 -6.44 4.72
CA HIS A 110 -4.52 -5.38 3.87
C HIS A 110 -3.54 -4.51 4.63
N PHE A 111 -3.88 -4.08 5.85
CA PHE A 111 -2.99 -3.33 6.72
C PHE A 111 -1.68 -4.11 6.98
N LYS A 112 -1.78 -5.39 7.34
CA LYS A 112 -0.61 -6.26 7.58
C LYS A 112 0.23 -6.45 6.32
N ALA A 113 -0.40 -6.61 5.16
CA ALA A 113 0.31 -6.72 3.88
C ALA A 113 1.11 -5.44 3.57
N LYS A 114 0.49 -4.26 3.75
CA LYS A 114 1.18 -2.97 3.56
C LYS A 114 2.33 -2.77 4.55
N LEU A 115 2.13 -3.14 5.81
CA LEU A 115 3.17 -3.10 6.83
C LEU A 115 4.34 -4.01 6.45
N SER A 116 4.06 -5.26 6.06
CA SER A 116 5.08 -6.22 5.63
C SER A 116 5.88 -5.69 4.44
N ASN A 117 5.20 -5.12 3.43
CA ASN A 117 5.87 -4.54 2.27
C ASN A 117 6.80 -3.38 2.63
N ILE A 118 6.48 -2.60 3.68
CA ILE A 118 7.37 -1.54 4.15
C ILE A 118 8.58 -2.12 4.87
N LEU A 119 8.38 -3.13 5.73
CA LEU A 119 9.43 -3.70 6.58
C LEU A 119 10.37 -4.65 5.83
N GLN A 120 9.91 -5.28 4.74
CA GLN A 120 10.68 -6.24 3.96
C GLN A 120 11.39 -5.61 2.75
N GLU A 121 10.84 -4.54 2.18
CA GLU A 121 11.45 -3.93 1.00
C GLU A 121 12.59 -2.96 1.37
N CYS A 122 13.77 -3.23 0.79
CA CYS A 122 14.80 -2.20 0.62
C CYS A 122 14.48 -1.42 -0.67
N PRO A 123 14.05 -0.14 -0.59
CA PRO A 123 13.55 0.59 -1.76
C PRO A 123 14.62 0.84 -2.83
N LEU A 124 15.90 0.67 -2.49
CA LEU A 124 17.00 0.72 -3.44
C LEU A 124 16.91 -0.36 -4.53
N LYS A 125 16.27 -1.52 -4.26
CA LYS A 125 16.12 -2.58 -5.27
C LYS A 125 14.98 -2.36 -6.26
N SER A 126 13.93 -1.63 -5.87
CA SER A 126 12.74 -1.43 -6.71
C SER A 126 12.70 -0.07 -7.42
N THR A 127 13.44 0.94 -6.93
CA THR A 127 13.33 2.32 -7.43
C THR A 127 14.58 2.83 -8.17
N LEU A 128 15.68 2.07 -8.19
CA LEU A 128 16.91 2.40 -8.93
C LEU A 128 17.08 1.52 -10.17
N LEU A 129 15.99 1.18 -10.86
CA LEU A 129 16.14 0.68 -12.23
C LEU A 129 16.54 1.88 -13.10
N SER A 130 17.81 1.93 -13.49
CA SER A 130 18.31 2.86 -14.52
C SER A 130 17.45 2.71 -15.79
N GLY A 131 17.28 3.75 -16.62
CA GLY A 131 16.33 3.75 -17.75
C GLY A 131 16.36 2.48 -18.63
N ASN A 132 17.54 1.91 -18.84
CA ASN A 132 17.76 0.67 -19.58
C ASN A 132 17.14 -0.57 -18.89
N GLN A 133 17.08 -0.58 -17.56
CA GLN A 133 16.47 -1.65 -16.77
C GLN A 133 14.94 -1.54 -16.74
N VAL A 134 14.39 -0.33 -16.86
CA VAL A 134 12.94 -0.12 -17.04
C VAL A 134 12.50 -0.57 -18.43
N GLU A 135 13.26 -0.24 -19.48
CA GLU A 135 13.01 -0.75 -20.83
C GLU A 135 13.08 -2.29 -20.90
N SER A 136 14.04 -2.90 -20.21
CA SER A 136 14.13 -4.36 -20.11
C SER A 136 12.93 -4.97 -19.35
N LEU A 137 12.43 -4.31 -18.32
CA LEU A 137 11.27 -4.78 -17.55
C LEU A 137 9.98 -4.64 -18.36
N ILE A 138 9.79 -3.51 -19.06
CA ILE A 138 8.66 -3.31 -19.98
C ILE A 138 8.71 -4.33 -21.12
N GLY A 139 9.88 -4.57 -21.71
CA GLY A 139 10.08 -5.60 -22.73
C GLY A 139 9.63 -6.98 -22.24
N LYS A 140 10.02 -7.36 -21.02
CA LYS A 140 9.59 -8.63 -20.40
C LYS A 140 8.09 -8.70 -20.13
N TYR A 141 7.46 -7.60 -19.71
CA TYR A 141 5.99 -7.59 -19.55
C TYR A 141 5.27 -7.70 -20.88
N THR A 142 5.73 -7.03 -21.93
CA THR A 142 5.18 -7.16 -23.29
C THR A 142 5.32 -8.57 -23.82
N GLU A 143 6.47 -9.21 -23.59
CA GLU A 143 6.75 -10.59 -23.99
C GLU A 143 5.88 -11.59 -23.21
N THR A 144 5.72 -11.39 -21.90
CA THR A 144 4.89 -12.25 -21.04
C THR A 144 3.39 -12.08 -21.32
N ILE A 145 2.91 -10.86 -21.58
CA ILE A 145 1.50 -10.60 -21.93
C ILE A 145 1.22 -11.13 -23.35
N GLY A 146 2.15 -10.96 -24.29
CA GLY A 146 2.07 -11.55 -25.63
C GLY A 146 2.00 -13.08 -25.60
N ASP A 147 2.73 -13.72 -24.68
CA ASP A 147 2.63 -15.16 -24.44
C ASP A 147 1.26 -15.57 -23.88
N VAL A 148 0.68 -14.79 -22.97
CA VAL A 148 -0.65 -15.06 -22.37
C VAL A 148 -1.78 -14.92 -23.38
N GLU A 149 -1.70 -13.95 -24.30
CA GLU A 149 -2.70 -13.80 -25.38
C GLU A 149 -2.56 -14.88 -26.46
N GLN A 150 -1.37 -15.48 -26.65
CA GLN A 150 -1.14 -16.59 -27.58
C GLN A 150 -1.34 -17.99 -26.99
N THR A 151 -1.46 -18.12 -25.66
CA THR A 151 -1.76 -19.39 -24.96
C THR A 151 -3.18 -19.44 -24.37
N LEU A 152 -4.14 -18.75 -24.99
CA LEU A 152 -5.55 -19.16 -24.91
C LEU A 152 -5.77 -20.29 -25.94
N PRO A 153 -5.82 -21.57 -25.54
CA PRO A 153 -6.36 -22.60 -26.43
C PRO A 153 -7.77 -22.18 -26.83
N GLY A 154 -8.02 -22.19 -28.13
CA GLY A 154 -9.24 -21.70 -28.76
C GLY A 154 -10.50 -22.12 -28.01
N GLU A 155 -11.43 -21.17 -27.93
CA GLU A 155 -12.79 -21.35 -27.44
C GLU A 155 -13.32 -22.75 -27.74
N ASN A 156 -13.70 -23.48 -26.69
CA ASN A 156 -14.61 -24.60 -26.82
C ASN A 156 -15.83 -24.12 -27.59
N THR A 157 -15.95 -24.57 -28.83
CA THR A 157 -17.08 -24.29 -29.72
C THR A 157 -18.23 -25.20 -29.32
N GLU A 158 -18.74 -25.07 -28.09
CA GLU A 158 -20.02 -25.63 -27.71
C GLU A 158 -20.89 -24.49 -27.18
N LEU A 159 -21.82 -24.09 -28.04
CA LEU A 159 -22.87 -23.14 -27.73
C LEU A 159 -23.69 -23.72 -26.57
N ASP A 160 -23.77 -23.00 -25.46
CA ASP A 160 -24.56 -23.39 -24.28
C ASP A 160 -26.04 -23.61 -24.67
N GLU A 161 -26.55 -24.84 -24.49
CA GLU A 161 -27.93 -25.22 -24.86
C GLU A 161 -29.01 -24.41 -24.12
N TYR A 162 -28.65 -23.69 -23.06
CA TYR A 162 -29.56 -22.82 -22.32
C TYR A 162 -29.72 -21.41 -22.92
N LEU A 163 -28.92 -21.03 -23.92
CA LEU A 163 -29.05 -19.76 -24.64
C LEU A 163 -30.06 -19.82 -25.80
N LEU A 164 -30.68 -20.97 -26.07
CA LEU A 164 -31.71 -21.15 -27.09
C LEU A 164 -33.09 -21.48 -26.48
N LYS A 165 -33.61 -20.59 -25.64
CA LYS A 165 -35.06 -20.48 -25.41
C LYS A 165 -35.46 -19.03 -25.16
N TYR A 166 -35.95 -18.35 -26.19
CA TYR A 166 -37.29 -17.74 -26.30
C TYR A 166 -37.47 -17.15 -27.71
#